data_AF-A0A935BYJ6-F1
#
_entry.id   AF-A0A935BYJ6-F1
#
_cell.length_a   1.000
_cell.length_b   1.000
_cell.length_c   1.000
_cell.angle_alpha   90.00
_cell.angle_beta   90.00
_cell.angle_gamma   90.00
#
_symmetry.space_group_name_H-M   'P 1'
#
loop_
_entity.id
_entity.type
_entity.pdbx_description
1 polymer ?
#
loop_
_entity_poly.entity_id
_entity_poly.type
_entity_poly.pdbx_seq_one_letter_code
_entity_poly.pdbx_strand_id
1 'polypeptide(L)' 'MALNTRQNPENGNLEVQVGEEWVLFEEYRKKQIDDAYLNSIKFLRERLGEDSAKESQKSDASTETESNQ' A
#
# COMPACT_ATOMS: atom_id res chain seq x y z
N MET A 1 16.53 11.57 -6.82
CA MET A 1 17.34 10.64 -7.63
C MET A 1 16.72 10.56 -9.00
N ALA A 2 17.52 10.60 -10.08
CA ALA A 2 16.99 10.39 -11.42
C ALA A 2 16.70 8.89 -11.63
N LEU A 3 15.54 8.55 -12.19
CA LEU A 3 15.22 7.18 -12.59
C LEU A 3 16.03 6.81 -13.83
N ASN A 4 16.53 5.58 -13.91
CA ASN A 4 17.10 5.08 -15.15
C ASN A 4 15.95 4.76 -16.11
N THR A 5 15.95 5.39 -17.28
CA THR A 5 14.84 5.31 -18.25
C THR A 5 15.36 4.85 -19.59
N ARG A 6 14.59 4.03 -20.29
CA ARG A 6 14.89 3.63 -21.67
C ARG A 6 13.64 3.65 -22.53
N GLN A 7 13.82 3.80 -23.82
CA GLN A 7 12.77 3.51 -24.79
C GLN A 7 12.88 2.04 -25.20
N ASN A 8 11.79 1.28 -25.05
CA ASN A 8 11.76 -0.11 -25.46
C ASN A 8 11.83 -0.19 -27.00
N PRO A 9 12.80 -0.93 -27.56
CA PRO A 9 12.99 -1.00 -29.01
C PRO A 9 11.90 -1.78 -29.75
N GLU A 10 11.14 -2.63 -29.06
CA GLU A 10 10.12 -3.50 -29.68
C GLU A 10 8.78 -2.78 -29.86
N ASN A 11 8.38 -1.97 -28.88
CA ASN A 11 7.06 -1.31 -28.86
C ASN A 11 7.15 0.23 -28.78
N GLY A 12 8.35 0.79 -28.63
CA GLY A 12 8.58 2.24 -28.56
C GLY A 12 8.18 2.88 -27.23
N ASN A 13 7.73 2.10 -26.24
CA ASN A 13 7.23 2.62 -24.97
C ASN A 13 8.37 3.06 -24.03
N LEU A 14 8.07 4.02 -23.16
CA LEU A 14 9.01 4.46 -22.12
C LEU A 14 8.97 3.50 -20.93
N GLU A 15 10.12 2.92 -20.59
CA GLU A 15 10.29 2.04 -19.44
C GLU A 15 11.24 2.66 -18.42
N VAL A 16 11.05 2.29 -17.16
CA VAL A 16 11.91 2.67 -16.04
C VAL A 16 12.46 1.44 -15.36
N GLN A 17 13.71 1.52 -14.92
CA GLN A 17 14.36 0.43 -14.19
C GLN A 17 13.96 0.48 -12.72
N VAL A 18 13.35 -0.59 -12.23
CA VAL A 18 12.94 -0.76 -10.83
C VAL A 18 13.57 -2.07 -10.33
N GLY A 19 14.62 -1.95 -9.52
CA GLY A 19 15.45 -3.10 -9.17
C GLY A 19 16.17 -3.66 -10.39
N GLU A 20 15.94 -4.93 -10.70
CA GLU A 20 16.51 -5.62 -11.86
C GLU A 20 15.54 -5.69 -13.07
N GLU A 21 14.34 -5.13 -12.92
CA GLU A 21 13.28 -5.21 -13.91
C GLU A 21 13.04 -3.87 -14.62
N TRP A 22 12.61 -3.95 -15.87
CA TRP A 22 12.13 -2.81 -16.64
C TRP A 22 10.61 -2.84 -16.68
N VAL A 23 9.99 -1.76 -16.21
CA VAL A 23 8.54 -1.64 -16.14
C VAL A 23 8.08 -0.42 -16.91
N LEU A 24 6.85 -0.48 -17.42
CA LEU A 24 6.27 0.64 -18.15
C LEU A 24 6.19 1.87 -17.23
N PHE A 25 6.64 3.02 -17.72
CA PHE A 25 6.66 4.25 -16.92
C PHE A 25 5.26 4.62 -16.41
N GLU A 26 4.23 4.46 -17.24
CA GLU A 26 2.84 4.76 -16.88
C GLU A 26 2.34 3.89 -15.72
N GLU A 27 2.62 2.58 -15.77
CA GLU A 27 2.25 1.64 -14.70
C GLU A 27 3.00 1.95 -13.41
N TYR A 28 4.30 2.22 -13.52
CA TYR A 28 5.11 2.61 -12.37
C TYR A 28 4.58 3.87 -11.70
N ARG A 29 4.24 4.90 -12.50
CA ARG A 29 3.67 6.15 -11.96
C ARG A 29 2.31 5.95 -11.33
N LYS A 30 1.44 5.15 -11.96
CA LYS A 30 0.12 4.84 -11.40
C LYS A 30 0.25 4.16 -10.04
N LYS A 31 1.11 3.14 -9.94
CA LYS A 31 1.38 2.43 -8.69
C LYS A 31 1.87 3.37 -7.59
N GLN A 32 2.81 4.28 -7.89
CA GLN A 32 3.28 5.26 -6.91
C GLN A 32 2.15 6.14 -6.36
N ILE A 33 1.21 6.56 -7.21
CA ILE A 33 0.07 7.38 -6.80
C ILE A 33 -0.88 6.57 -5.91
N ASP A 34 -1.20 5.35 -6.31
CA ASP A 34 -2.06 4.44 -5.55
C ASP A 34 -1.47 4.13 -4.17
N ASP A 35 -0.17 3.84 -4.11
CA ASP A 35 0.56 3.58 -2.86
C ASP A 35 0.56 4.82 -1.96
N ALA A 36 0.80 6.01 -2.51
CA ALA A 36 0.75 7.26 -1.76
C ALA A 36 -0.66 7.53 -1.19
N TYR A 37 -1.69 7.25 -1.96
CA TYR A 37 -3.08 7.39 -1.53
C TYR A 37 -3.41 6.41 -0.39
N LEU A 38 -3.06 5.13 -0.53
CA LEU A 38 -3.26 4.12 0.51
C LEU A 38 -2.51 4.46 1.80
N ASN A 39 -1.25 4.88 1.68
CA ASN A 39 -0.45 5.32 2.82
C ASN A 39 -1.07 6.54 3.52
N SER A 40 -1.62 7.48 2.75
CA SER A 40 -2.32 8.64 3.30
C SER A 40 -3.58 8.23 4.07
N ILE A 41 -4.39 7.30 3.53
CA ILE A 41 -5.54 6.76 4.24
C ILE A 41 -5.12 6.06 5.53
N LYS A 42 -4.11 5.20 5.46
CA LYS A 42 -3.60 4.46 6.62
C LYS A 42 -3.14 5.43 7.71
N PHE A 43 -2.33 6.42 7.35
CA PHE A 43 -1.88 7.47 8.26
C PHE A 43 -3.07 8.21 8.91
N LEU A 44 -4.10 8.56 8.13
CA LEU A 44 -5.29 9.23 8.67
C LEU A 44 -6.06 8.35 9.65
N ARG A 45 -6.22 7.05 9.36
CA ARG A 45 -6.87 6.09 10.28
C ARG A 45 -6.11 5.93 11.59
N GLU A 46 -4.80 5.76 11.51
CA GLU A 46 -3.92 5.66 12.68
C GLU A 46 -3.97 6.96 13.51
N ARG A 47 -3.92 8.12 12.83
CA ARG A 47 -3.96 9.43 13.49
C ARG A 47 -5.29 9.72 14.17
N LEU A 48 -6.40 9.27 13.59
CA LEU A 48 -7.75 9.42 14.14
C LEU A 48 -8.09 8.36 15.21
N GLY A 49 -7.19 7.40 15.47
CA GLY A 49 -7.38 6.36 16.49
C GLY A 49 -8.40 5.28 16.10
N GLU A 50 -8.73 5.15 14.82
CA GLU A 50 -9.76 4.21 14.34
C GLU A 50 -9.33 2.74 14.54
N ASP A 51 -8.02 2.46 14.50
CA ASP A 51 -7.49 1.10 14.72
C ASP A 51 -7.47 0.73 16.21
N SER A 52 -7.20 1.67 17.12
CA SER A 52 -7.26 1.44 18.58
C SER A 52 -8.70 1.19 19.07
N ALA A 53 -9.69 1.82 18.42
CA ALA A 53 -11.10 1.58 18.71
C ALA A 53 -11.56 0.17 18.29
N LYS A 54 -11.02 -0.38 17.20
CA LYS A 54 -11.34 -1.73 16.72
C LYS A 54 -10.64 -2.83 17.52
N GLU A 55 -9.43 -2.62 18.02
CA GLU A 55 -8.76 -3.58 18.91
C GLU A 55 -9.52 -3.74 20.23
N SER A 56 -10.00 -2.63 20.82
CA SER A 56 -10.79 -2.64 22.05
C SER A 56 -12.11 -3.42 21.92
N GLN A 57 -12.74 -3.37 20.74
CA GLN A 57 -13.98 -4.12 20.46
C GLN A 57 -13.75 -5.63 20.22
N LYS A 58 -12.55 -6.06 19.81
CA LYS A 58 -12.23 -7.49 19.62
C LYS A 58 -11.86 -8.19 20.94
N SER A 59 -11.25 -7.49 21.89
CA SER A 59 -10.93 -8.03 23.21
C SER A 59 -12.19 -8.33 24.05
N ASP A 60 -13.24 -7.53 23.91
CA ASP A 60 -14.49 -7.75 24.68
C ASP A 60 -15.27 -8.98 24.18
N ALA A 61 -15.27 -9.25 22.87
CA ALA A 61 -15.97 -10.41 22.31
C ALA A 61 -15.32 -11.78 22.64
N SER A 62 -14.05 -11.78 23.05
CA SER A 62 -13.29 -13.02 23.30
C SER A 62 -13.32 -13.46 24.77
N THR A 63 -13.90 -12.66 25.67
CA THR A 63 -13.89 -12.92 27.13
C THR A 63 -15.18 -13.56 27.63
N GLU A 64 -16.26 -13.59 26.82
CA GLU A 64 -17.58 -14.10 27.24
C GLU A 64 -17.82 -15.61 26.98
N THR A 65 -16.87 -16.35 26.38
CA THR A 65 -17.09 -17.77 26.00
C THR A 65 -16.51 -18.82 26.96
N GLU A 66 -15.77 -18.45 28.00
CA GLU A 66 -15.08 -19.43 28.89
C GLU A 66 -15.62 -19.54 30.33
N SER A 67 -16.76 -18.93 30.69
CA SER A 67 -17.31 -19.00 32.07
C SER A 67 -18.56 -19.85 32.25
N ASN A 68 -18.77 -20.89 31.43
CA ASN A 68 -19.88 -21.82 31.64
C ASN A 68 -19.45 -23.28 31.47
N GLN A 69 -18.77 -23.82 32.48
CA GLN A 69 -18.72 -25.26 32.79
C GLN A 69 -18.81 -25.48 34.30
#